data_AF-A0A3S2BRE2-F1
#
_entry.id   AF-A0A3S2BRE2-F1
#
_cell.length_a   1.000
_cell.length_b   1.000
_cell.length_c   1.000
_cell.angle_alpha   90.00
_cell.angle_beta   90.00
_cell.angle_gamma   90.00
#
_symmetry.space_group_name_H-M   'P 1'
#
loop_
_entity.id
_entity.type
_entity.pdbx_description
1 polymer ?
#
loop_
_entity_poly.entity_id
_entity_poly.type
_entity_poly.pdbx_seq_one_letter_code
_entity_poly.pdbx_strand_id
1 'polypeptide(L)'
;MCGIAGVWRKRNPIAGGDLADVGRMMQALVHRGPDDHATWNDRRLALGHRRLSIIDLSAAAREPMLTACGQGVLVYNGEVYNYRFLRDALQAEGRVFRTVSDTEVVLEALHHWGPDKAIPLFDGMFSLAYFDARTGALWLARDRLGIKPMSVAETGDRILFASEDKAILTCDGVARDVDAREITLRLAWQSRDSSFSLFQGIERLPPAGLWKISDAGIEKRCFWHVLDVLDAARIANDRATDAEHMATLGSLIRDSVELHCIADTSLAAACSGGVDSGLVTTLAKRFRPEISAYVVDPRVGHSEADDAERTARHAGDPAQGAGRQGPLSRIVAKSRLAPGKRWLACKPCWPAGTCRAMPDRRRQGAAYRRRCRRTVWRLWLAGGQHEIVAALVVARAAVSVEAPACHEVRAPAPGPLPDIDRLSPWLGSQRRAQGAVAGTELSANEDLRPAGTGGIARRPRLPRLLPPGHVFAPAGPAEQA
;
A
#
# COMPACT_ATOMS: atom_id res chain seq x y z
N MET A 1 11.38 -4.89 -5.45
CA MET A 1 10.28 -3.91 -5.54
C MET A 1 10.80 -2.71 -6.28
N CYS A 2 10.16 -2.17 -7.32
CA CYS A 2 10.69 -1.01 -8.04
C CYS A 2 10.96 0.23 -7.16
N GLY A 3 11.74 1.17 -7.70
CA GLY A 3 12.01 2.48 -7.10
C GLY A 3 11.65 3.59 -8.08
N ILE A 4 10.85 4.54 -7.65
CA ILE A 4 10.49 5.73 -8.43
C ILE A 4 11.11 6.98 -7.82
N ALA A 5 11.45 7.95 -8.67
CA ALA A 5 12.00 9.24 -8.28
C ALA A 5 11.55 10.31 -9.27
N GLY A 6 11.37 11.55 -8.81
CA GLY A 6 11.15 12.67 -9.71
C GLY A 6 11.29 14.04 -9.07
N VAL A 7 11.47 15.02 -9.96
CA VAL A 7 11.56 16.45 -9.66
C VAL A 7 10.56 17.19 -10.54
N TRP A 8 9.65 17.92 -9.91
CA TRP A 8 8.75 18.86 -10.57
C TRP A 8 9.17 20.28 -10.23
N ARG A 9 9.33 21.15 -11.22
CA ARG A 9 9.55 22.59 -11.01
C ARG A 9 8.24 23.35 -11.10
N LYS A 10 7.98 24.19 -10.10
CA LYS A 10 6.73 24.97 -9.97
C LYS A 10 6.59 26.07 -11.03
N ARG A 11 7.71 26.59 -11.56
CA ARG A 11 7.71 27.76 -12.47
C ARG A 11 8.75 27.62 -13.59
N ASN A 12 10.01 27.40 -13.22
CA ASN A 12 11.12 27.35 -14.16
C ASN A 12 11.17 26.00 -14.89
N PRO A 13 11.75 25.95 -16.10
CA PRO A 13 12.04 24.67 -16.75
C PRO A 13 13.04 23.83 -15.97
N ILE A 14 12.97 22.51 -16.15
CA ILE A 14 13.98 21.55 -15.69
C ILE A 14 15.36 21.99 -16.18
N ALA A 15 16.32 22.00 -15.26
CA ALA A 15 17.71 22.34 -15.52
C ALA A 15 18.60 21.10 -15.33
N GLY A 16 19.86 21.19 -15.79
CA GLY A 16 20.83 20.10 -15.66
C GLY A 16 21.03 19.63 -14.20
N GLY A 17 20.91 20.54 -13.23
CA GLY A 17 20.95 20.20 -11.81
C GLY A 17 19.82 19.26 -11.37
N ASP A 18 18.61 19.40 -11.91
CA ASP A 18 17.48 18.54 -11.56
C ASP A 18 17.64 17.13 -12.15
N LEU A 19 18.20 17.04 -13.37
CA LEU A 19 18.55 15.75 -13.98
C LEU A 19 19.63 15.03 -13.17
N ALA A 20 20.63 15.77 -12.69
CA ALA A 20 21.66 15.24 -11.80
C ALA A 20 21.06 14.80 -10.44
N ASP A 21 20.08 15.53 -9.90
CA ASP A 21 19.35 15.17 -8.68
C ASP A 21 18.59 13.85 -8.87
N VAL A 22 17.82 13.71 -9.96
CA VAL A 22 17.14 12.45 -10.30
C VAL A 22 18.15 11.31 -10.43
N GLY A 23 19.31 11.53 -11.05
CA GLY A 23 20.38 10.54 -11.12
C GLY A 23 20.87 10.06 -9.75
N ARG A 24 21.05 10.97 -8.78
CA ARG A 24 21.45 10.62 -7.40
C ARG A 24 20.33 9.92 -6.64
N MET A 25 19.09 10.36 -6.79
CA MET A 25 17.90 9.69 -6.24
C MET A 25 17.82 8.25 -6.74
N MET A 26 18.00 8.06 -8.04
CA MET A 26 18.02 6.76 -8.70
C MET A 26 19.15 5.86 -8.22
N GLN A 27 20.34 6.40 -7.97
CA GLN A 27 21.45 5.64 -7.39
C GLN A 27 21.14 5.15 -5.98
N ALA A 28 20.45 5.97 -5.17
CA ALA A 28 20.03 5.59 -3.82
C ALA A 28 18.92 4.51 -3.81
N LEU A 29 18.29 4.23 -4.96
CA LEU A 29 17.20 3.27 -5.11
C LEU A 29 17.59 1.98 -5.84
N VAL A 30 18.87 1.76 -6.16
CA VAL A 30 19.35 0.55 -6.87
C VAL A 30 18.92 -0.75 -6.18
N HIS A 31 18.93 -0.79 -4.85
CA HIS A 31 18.53 -1.98 -4.07
C HIS A 31 17.06 -2.36 -4.23
N ARG A 32 16.22 -1.44 -4.72
CA ARG A 32 14.80 -1.68 -4.99
C ARG A 32 14.63 -2.40 -6.33
N GLY A 33 15.17 -1.80 -7.39
CA GLY A 33 15.09 -2.29 -8.75
C GLY A 33 16.47 -2.44 -9.39
N PRO A 34 17.11 -3.61 -9.23
CA PRO A 34 18.44 -3.86 -9.75
C PRO A 34 18.49 -4.24 -11.23
N ASP A 35 17.34 -4.60 -11.84
CA ASP A 35 17.32 -5.25 -13.16
C ASP A 35 17.43 -4.24 -14.31
N ASP A 36 16.79 -3.08 -14.17
CA ASP A 36 16.80 -2.05 -15.20
C ASP A 36 16.64 -0.64 -14.61
N HIS A 37 16.96 0.37 -15.41
CA HIS A 37 16.71 1.75 -15.07
C HIS A 37 16.56 2.64 -16.29
N ALA A 38 15.71 3.66 -16.18
CA ALA A 38 15.67 4.74 -17.14
C ALA A 38 15.23 6.06 -16.51
N THR A 39 15.40 7.13 -17.28
CA THR A 39 14.96 8.48 -16.95
C THR A 39 14.20 9.09 -18.11
N TRP A 40 13.25 9.95 -17.81
CA TRP A 40 12.52 10.74 -18.78
C TRP A 40 12.39 12.17 -18.26
N ASN A 41 12.38 13.16 -19.15
CA ASN A 41 12.10 14.54 -18.75
C ASN A 41 11.28 15.27 -19.80
N ASP A 42 10.57 16.28 -19.31
CA ASP A 42 9.86 17.30 -20.06
C ASP A 42 10.15 18.67 -19.43
N ARG A 43 9.60 19.75 -19.99
CA ARG A 43 9.80 21.12 -19.57
C ARG A 43 9.77 21.32 -18.05
N ARG A 44 8.80 20.75 -17.32
CA ARG A 44 8.64 20.96 -15.86
C ARG A 44 8.95 19.74 -14.99
N LEU A 45 9.21 18.59 -15.59
CA LEU A 45 9.25 17.32 -14.88
C LEU A 45 10.45 16.48 -15.32
N ALA A 46 11.18 15.95 -14.36
CA ALA A 46 12.13 14.85 -14.56
C ALA A 46 11.69 13.64 -13.74
N LEU A 47 11.70 12.46 -14.37
CA LEU A 47 11.32 11.18 -13.80
C LEU A 47 12.48 10.19 -13.89
N GLY A 48 12.57 9.30 -12.91
CA GLY A 48 13.46 8.15 -12.90
C GLY A 48 12.76 6.92 -12.35
N HIS A 49 13.07 5.77 -12.92
CA HIS A 49 12.56 4.47 -12.48
C HIS A 49 13.66 3.40 -12.42
N ARG A 50 13.73 2.69 -11.28
CA ARG A 50 14.52 1.49 -11.03
C ARG A 50 13.58 0.29 -11.06
N ARG A 51 13.83 -0.67 -11.94
CA ARG A 51 12.94 -1.81 -12.19
C ARG A 51 13.42 -3.06 -11.47
N LEU A 52 12.50 -3.71 -10.76
CA LEU A 52 12.57 -5.15 -10.48
C LEU A 52 11.51 -5.79 -11.37
N SER A 53 11.92 -6.69 -12.26
CA SER A 53 11.06 -7.26 -13.29
C SER A 53 10.31 -8.46 -12.74
N ILE A 54 9.00 -8.30 -12.50
CA ILE A 54 8.13 -9.35 -11.94
C ILE A 54 7.10 -9.84 -12.97
N ILE A 55 6.41 -8.92 -13.64
CA ILE A 55 5.46 -9.20 -14.73
C ILE A 55 5.98 -8.52 -16.00
N ASP A 56 6.01 -9.28 -17.09
CA ASP A 56 6.62 -8.95 -18.38
C ASP A 56 8.12 -8.65 -18.24
N LEU A 57 8.97 -9.66 -18.37
CA LEU A 57 10.42 -9.48 -18.20
C LEU A 57 11.10 -8.78 -19.39
N SER A 58 10.34 -8.42 -20.43
CA SER A 58 10.89 -7.82 -21.64
C SER A 58 11.29 -6.35 -21.43
N ALA A 59 12.17 -5.86 -22.31
CA ALA A 59 12.53 -4.44 -22.36
C ALA A 59 11.35 -3.54 -22.79
N ALA A 60 10.28 -4.11 -23.37
CA ALA A 60 9.10 -3.35 -23.76
C ALA A 60 8.30 -2.84 -22.56
N ALA A 61 8.40 -3.52 -21.41
CA ALA A 61 7.81 -3.13 -20.14
C ALA A 61 8.73 -2.23 -19.29
N ARG A 62 9.75 -1.61 -19.90
CA ARG A 62 10.62 -0.63 -19.25
C ARG A 62 9.85 0.65 -18.91
N GLU A 63 10.24 1.26 -17.81
CA GLU A 63 9.69 2.53 -17.34
C GLU A 63 10.79 3.61 -17.22
N PRO A 64 10.49 4.92 -17.35
CA PRO A 64 9.16 5.52 -17.54
C PRO A 64 8.43 5.06 -18.81
N MET A 65 7.18 4.61 -18.69
CA MET A 65 6.40 4.06 -19.79
C MET A 65 5.52 5.16 -20.41
N LEU A 66 5.50 5.24 -21.74
CA LEU A 66 4.78 6.26 -22.50
C LEU A 66 3.59 5.65 -23.25
N THR A 67 2.48 6.39 -23.34
CA THR A 67 1.37 6.02 -24.21
C THR A 67 1.83 6.03 -25.67
N ALA A 68 1.10 5.35 -26.56
CA ALA A 68 1.46 5.34 -27.99
C ALA A 68 1.53 6.75 -28.62
N CYS A 69 0.70 7.69 -28.15
CA CYS A 69 0.72 9.08 -28.58
C CYS A 69 1.77 9.95 -27.86
N GLY A 70 2.49 9.41 -26.87
CA GLY A 70 3.48 10.12 -26.07
C GLY A 70 2.90 11.19 -25.12
N GLN A 71 1.58 11.24 -24.94
CA GLN A 71 0.92 12.26 -24.11
C GLN A 71 0.67 11.82 -22.66
N GLY A 72 0.89 10.54 -22.33
CA GLY A 72 0.85 10.03 -20.97
C GLY A 72 2.18 9.37 -20.63
N VAL A 73 2.71 9.65 -19.43
CA VAL A 73 3.98 9.09 -18.94
C VAL A 73 3.76 8.54 -17.54
N LEU A 74 4.16 7.30 -17.29
CA LEU A 74 4.00 6.63 -16.01
C LEU A 74 5.36 6.16 -15.46
N VAL A 75 5.59 6.39 -14.17
CA VAL A 75 6.49 5.58 -13.34
C VAL A 75 5.71 4.92 -12.22
N TYR A 76 5.97 3.65 -12.00
CA TYR A 76 5.13 2.74 -11.24
C TYR A 76 5.97 1.82 -10.34
N ASN A 77 5.59 1.75 -9.07
CA ASN A 77 6.12 0.76 -8.13
C ASN A 77 4.94 0.06 -7.48
N GLY A 78 4.59 -1.11 -8.01
CA GLY A 78 3.40 -1.81 -7.56
C GLY A 78 3.06 -3.01 -8.43
N GLU A 79 1.91 -3.60 -8.10
CA GLU A 79 1.17 -4.56 -8.92
C GLU A 79 -0.32 -4.20 -8.84
N VAL A 80 -1.00 -4.12 -9.99
CA VAL A 80 -2.48 -4.07 -10.06
C VAL A 80 -2.96 -5.46 -10.43
N TYR A 81 -3.48 -6.19 -9.44
CA TYR A 81 -3.82 -7.60 -9.58
C TYR A 81 -4.99 -7.84 -10.55
N ASN A 82 -5.95 -6.90 -10.61
CA ASN A 82 -7.07 -6.97 -11.53
C ASN A 82 -6.75 -6.45 -12.95
N TYR A 83 -5.46 -6.29 -13.32
CA TYR A 83 -5.07 -5.71 -14.61
C TYR A 83 -5.59 -6.48 -15.84
N ARG A 84 -5.77 -7.81 -15.76
CA ARG A 84 -6.33 -8.59 -16.87
C ARG A 84 -7.78 -8.21 -17.16
N PHE A 85 -8.57 -8.05 -16.10
CA PHE A 85 -9.95 -7.58 -16.22
C PHE A 85 -10.01 -6.14 -16.77
N LEU A 86 -9.14 -5.25 -16.27
CA LEU A 86 -9.07 -3.87 -16.76
C LEU A 86 -8.59 -3.81 -18.22
N ARG A 87 -7.68 -4.70 -18.62
CA ARG A 87 -7.24 -4.86 -20.02
C ARG A 87 -8.43 -5.21 -20.91
N ASP A 88 -9.23 -6.21 -20.55
CA ASP A 88 -10.39 -6.62 -21.35
C ASP A 88 -11.38 -5.47 -21.52
N ALA A 89 -11.66 -4.73 -20.44
CA ALA A 89 -12.52 -3.54 -20.50
C ALA A 89 -11.95 -2.45 -21.43
N LEU A 90 -10.66 -2.16 -21.34
CA LEU A 90 -9.99 -1.19 -22.22
C LEU A 90 -9.94 -1.65 -23.67
N GLN A 91 -9.75 -2.95 -23.93
CA GLN A 91 -9.77 -3.52 -25.29
C GLN A 91 -11.16 -3.43 -25.91
N ALA A 92 -12.22 -3.66 -25.14
CA ALA A 92 -13.60 -3.46 -25.58
C ALA A 92 -13.88 -1.98 -25.94
N GLU A 93 -13.16 -1.05 -25.31
CA GLU A 93 -13.18 0.39 -25.64
C GLU A 93 -12.16 0.79 -26.74
N GLY A 94 -11.54 -0.18 -27.41
CA GLY A 94 -10.67 0.03 -28.57
C GLY A 94 -9.19 0.27 -28.24
N ARG A 95 -8.75 0.05 -27.00
CA ARG A 95 -7.33 0.18 -26.62
C ARG A 95 -6.51 -1.01 -27.11
N VAL A 96 -5.30 -0.73 -27.57
CA VAL A 96 -4.34 -1.73 -28.05
C VAL A 96 -3.11 -1.71 -27.15
N PHE A 97 -2.64 -2.89 -26.76
CA PHE A 97 -1.52 -3.09 -25.84
C PHE A 97 -0.31 -3.65 -26.59
N ARG A 98 0.89 -3.20 -26.20
CA ARG A 98 2.18 -3.63 -26.77
C ARG A 98 2.93 -4.63 -25.89
N THR A 99 2.53 -4.72 -24.63
CA THR A 99 3.16 -5.51 -23.57
C THR A 99 2.10 -6.40 -22.93
N VAL A 100 2.52 -7.34 -22.08
CA VAL A 100 1.62 -8.10 -21.18
C VAL A 100 1.70 -7.60 -19.73
N SER A 101 2.48 -6.55 -19.49
CA SER A 101 2.63 -5.90 -18.19
C SER A 101 1.32 -5.29 -17.70
N ASP A 102 1.11 -5.37 -16.39
CA ASP A 102 0.09 -4.59 -15.69
C ASP A 102 0.34 -3.08 -15.80
N THR A 103 1.60 -2.67 -15.89
CA THR A 103 2.02 -1.27 -16.01
C THR A 103 1.39 -0.58 -17.23
N GLU A 104 1.32 -1.25 -18.38
CA GLU A 104 0.68 -0.67 -19.58
C GLU A 104 -0.83 -0.54 -19.41
N VAL A 105 -1.47 -1.47 -18.69
CA VAL A 105 -2.90 -1.38 -18.35
C VAL A 105 -3.16 -0.19 -17.42
N VAL A 106 -2.31 0.01 -16.41
CA VAL A 106 -2.39 1.17 -15.51
C VAL A 106 -2.25 2.46 -16.31
N LEU A 107 -1.24 2.55 -17.18
CA LEU A 107 -1.00 3.72 -18.02
C LEU A 107 -2.19 4.04 -18.94
N GLU A 108 -2.70 3.04 -19.66
CA GLU A 108 -3.83 3.23 -20.58
C GLU A 108 -5.12 3.54 -19.83
N ALA A 109 -5.37 2.94 -18.65
CA ALA A 109 -6.52 3.29 -17.80
C ALA A 109 -6.46 4.76 -17.35
N LEU A 110 -5.31 5.20 -16.83
CA LEU A 110 -5.09 6.59 -16.40
C LEU A 110 -5.26 7.57 -17.55
N HIS A 111 -4.74 7.24 -18.72
CA HIS A 111 -4.82 8.10 -19.90
C HIS A 111 -6.23 8.14 -20.51
N HIS A 112 -6.90 6.99 -20.60
CA HIS A 112 -8.20 6.86 -21.23
C HIS A 112 -9.34 7.38 -20.36
N TRP A 113 -9.42 6.92 -19.11
CA TRP A 113 -10.53 7.23 -18.20
C TRP A 113 -10.25 8.44 -17.32
N GLY A 114 -8.99 8.84 -17.20
CA GLY A 114 -8.54 9.88 -16.28
C GLY A 114 -8.22 9.33 -14.89
N PRO A 115 -7.28 9.95 -14.14
CA PRO A 115 -6.85 9.44 -12.83
C PRO A 115 -7.97 9.31 -11.80
N ASP A 116 -8.90 10.26 -11.78
CA ASP A 116 -10.05 10.27 -10.85
C ASP A 116 -10.94 9.02 -10.99
N LYS A 117 -11.12 8.54 -12.23
CA LYS A 117 -11.95 7.36 -12.51
C LYS A 117 -11.13 6.07 -12.44
N ALA A 118 -9.90 6.08 -12.94
CA ALA A 118 -9.08 4.88 -13.03
C ALA A 118 -8.55 4.40 -11.67
N ILE A 119 -8.03 5.30 -10.82
CA ILE A 119 -7.38 4.94 -9.56
C ILE A 119 -8.31 4.15 -8.61
N PRO A 120 -9.59 4.52 -8.40
CA PRO A 120 -10.50 3.74 -7.56
C PRO A 120 -10.74 2.30 -8.04
N LEU A 121 -10.58 2.03 -9.34
CA LEU A 121 -10.79 0.71 -9.95
C LEU A 121 -9.61 -0.24 -9.76
N PHE A 122 -8.44 0.26 -9.37
CA PHE A 122 -7.25 -0.55 -9.19
C PHE A 122 -7.36 -1.38 -7.90
N ASP A 123 -7.29 -2.70 -8.06
CA ASP A 123 -7.11 -3.64 -6.95
C ASP A 123 -5.65 -4.08 -6.92
N GLY A 124 -4.90 -3.61 -5.94
CA GLY A 124 -3.46 -3.79 -5.93
C GLY A 124 -2.71 -3.00 -4.87
N MET A 125 -1.40 -3.19 -4.88
CA MET A 125 -0.45 -2.45 -4.06
C MET A 125 0.40 -1.58 -4.99
N PHE A 126 0.36 -0.25 -4.84
CA PHE A 126 1.04 0.63 -5.78
C PHE A 126 1.38 1.99 -5.19
N SER A 127 2.50 2.53 -5.68
CA SER A 127 2.75 3.96 -5.69
C SER A 127 3.17 4.37 -7.09
N LEU A 128 2.59 5.46 -7.59
CA LEU A 128 2.78 5.86 -8.98
C LEU A 128 2.89 7.37 -9.14
N ALA A 129 3.56 7.77 -10.22
CA ALA A 129 3.57 9.13 -10.73
C ALA A 129 3.21 9.11 -12.22
N TYR A 130 2.07 9.70 -12.56
CA TYR A 130 1.54 9.77 -13.91
C TYR A 130 1.49 11.22 -14.38
N PHE A 131 2.17 11.53 -15.48
CA PHE A 131 2.13 12.83 -16.12
C PHE A 131 1.20 12.80 -17.33
N ASP A 132 0.24 13.71 -17.34
CA ASP A 132 -0.67 13.91 -18.47
C ASP A 132 -0.32 15.20 -19.21
N ALA A 133 0.32 15.06 -20.37
CA ALA A 133 0.76 16.19 -21.18
C ALA A 133 -0.41 17.00 -21.74
N ARG A 134 -1.62 16.42 -21.86
CA ARG A 134 -2.82 17.14 -22.34
C ARG A 134 -3.27 18.20 -21.35
N THR A 135 -3.06 17.93 -20.06
CA THR A 135 -3.44 18.83 -18.96
C THR A 135 -2.25 19.53 -18.33
N GLY A 136 -1.02 19.11 -18.65
CA GLY A 136 0.20 19.60 -18.02
C GLY A 136 0.26 19.32 -16.52
N ALA A 137 -0.37 18.23 -16.06
CA ALA A 137 -0.49 17.88 -14.65
C ALA A 137 0.22 16.56 -14.32
N LEU A 138 0.89 16.54 -13.18
CA LEU A 138 1.47 15.35 -12.58
C LEU A 138 0.56 14.83 -11.47
N TRP A 139 0.26 13.53 -11.51
CA TRP A 139 -0.58 12.84 -10.56
C TRP A 139 0.27 11.87 -9.75
N LEU A 140 0.28 12.03 -8.44
CA LEU A 140 0.88 11.08 -7.51
C LEU A 140 -0.24 10.30 -6.84
N ALA A 141 -0.16 8.96 -6.86
CA ALA A 141 -1.14 8.12 -6.18
C ALA A 141 -0.48 7.02 -5.36
N ARG A 142 -1.13 6.64 -4.26
CA ARG A 142 -0.74 5.52 -3.39
C ARG A 142 -1.94 4.62 -3.14
N ASP A 143 -1.71 3.31 -3.08
CA ASP A 143 -2.76 2.33 -2.84
C ASP A 143 -3.54 2.55 -1.55
N ARG A 144 -4.71 1.90 -1.47
CA ARG A 144 -5.73 2.08 -0.42
C ARG A 144 -5.18 1.99 1.00
N LEU A 145 -4.19 1.12 1.23
CA LEU A 145 -3.62 0.85 2.55
C LEU A 145 -2.18 1.35 2.69
N GLY A 146 -1.63 2.01 1.67
CA GLY A 146 -0.27 2.51 1.69
C GLY A 146 0.80 1.42 1.70
N ILE A 147 0.56 0.27 1.07
CA ILE A 147 1.50 -0.85 1.02
C ILE A 147 2.81 -0.43 0.34
N LYS A 148 2.73 0.28 -0.80
CA LYS A 148 3.92 0.78 -1.50
C LYS A 148 4.26 2.19 -1.03
N PRO A 149 5.55 2.50 -0.75
CA PRO A 149 5.92 3.79 -0.21
C PRO A 149 5.99 4.87 -1.28
N MET A 150 5.69 6.11 -0.89
CA MET A 150 5.91 7.33 -1.65
C MET A 150 6.14 8.48 -0.66
N SER A 151 7.31 9.10 -0.74
CA SER A 151 7.67 10.31 -0.02
C SER A 151 7.66 11.49 -0.98
N VAL A 152 7.27 12.66 -0.49
CA VAL A 152 7.18 13.91 -1.22
C VAL A 152 7.77 15.02 -0.34
N ALA A 153 8.60 15.88 -0.94
CA ALA A 153 9.15 17.05 -0.28
C ALA A 153 8.91 18.29 -1.12
N GLU A 154 8.32 19.31 -0.52
CA GLU A 154 8.14 20.59 -1.16
C GLU A 154 9.25 21.54 -0.71
N THR A 155 9.96 22.10 -1.69
CA THR A 155 10.95 23.16 -1.50
C THR A 155 10.40 24.46 -2.11
N GLY A 156 11.17 25.55 -2.07
CA GLY A 156 10.74 26.83 -2.64
C GLY A 156 10.29 26.72 -4.09
N ASP A 157 11.12 26.13 -4.95
CA ASP A 157 10.93 26.08 -6.41
C ASP A 157 10.60 24.68 -6.95
N ARG A 158 10.79 23.62 -6.15
CA ARG A 158 10.64 22.22 -6.58
C ARG A 158 9.72 21.43 -5.68
N ILE A 159 9.06 20.44 -6.26
CA ILE A 159 8.46 19.30 -5.56
C ILE A 159 9.27 18.07 -5.92
N LEU A 160 9.82 17.40 -4.91
CA LEU A 160 10.61 16.19 -5.04
C LEU A 160 9.75 15.02 -4.58
N PHE A 161 9.81 13.88 -5.26
CA PHE A 161 9.14 12.68 -4.78
C PHE A 161 9.97 11.43 -5.06
N ALA A 162 9.86 10.42 -4.19
CA ALA A 162 10.55 9.16 -4.37
C ALA A 162 9.92 8.03 -3.55
N SER A 163 10.23 6.78 -3.87
CA SER A 163 9.83 5.62 -3.05
C SER A 163 10.40 5.64 -1.64
N GLU A 164 11.55 6.27 -1.39
CA GLU A 164 12.20 6.30 -0.08
C GLU A 164 12.72 7.71 0.23
N ASP A 165 12.58 8.13 1.50
CA ASP A 165 13.09 9.42 1.99
C ASP A 165 14.57 9.63 1.62
N LYS A 166 15.37 8.55 1.58
CA LYS A 166 16.82 8.59 1.29
C LYS A 166 17.16 9.09 -0.08
N ALA A 167 16.31 8.84 -1.06
CA ALA A 167 16.48 9.37 -2.39
C ALA A 167 16.35 10.90 -2.35
N ILE A 168 15.28 11.41 -1.73
CA ILE A 168 15.04 12.86 -1.59
C ILE A 168 16.19 13.55 -0.85
N LEU A 169 16.74 12.94 0.21
CA LEU A 169 17.84 13.51 0.98
C LEU A 169 19.18 13.59 0.22
N THR A 170 19.28 13.01 -0.98
CA THR A 170 20.44 13.20 -1.88
C THR A 170 20.41 14.53 -2.63
N CYS A 171 19.25 15.19 -2.67
CA CYS A 171 19.05 16.48 -3.32
C CYS A 171 19.47 17.63 -2.40
N ASP A 172 19.94 18.71 -3.02
CA ASP A 172 20.28 19.93 -2.29
C ASP A 172 19.01 20.68 -1.87
N GLY A 173 19.10 21.45 -0.78
CA GLY A 173 17.98 22.25 -0.27
C GLY A 173 16.94 21.49 0.55
N VAL A 174 17.15 20.18 0.80
CA VAL A 174 16.29 19.38 1.70
C VAL A 174 16.90 19.34 3.11
N ALA A 175 16.10 19.72 4.11
CA ALA A 175 16.52 19.68 5.51
C ALA A 175 16.74 18.22 5.98
N ARG A 176 17.77 18.02 6.79
CA ARG A 176 18.10 16.71 7.41
C ARG A 176 17.80 16.72 8.92
N ASP A 177 16.98 17.66 9.35
CA ASP A 177 16.53 17.79 10.72
C ASP A 177 15.51 16.68 11.03
N VAL A 178 15.68 16.02 12.16
CA VAL A 178 14.77 14.96 12.61
C VAL A 178 13.49 15.60 13.11
N ASP A 179 12.34 15.09 12.67
CA ASP A 179 11.06 15.47 13.24
C ASP A 179 10.87 14.78 14.60
N ALA A 180 10.91 15.58 15.66
CA ALA A 180 10.77 15.11 17.04
C ALA A 180 9.38 14.50 17.32
N ARG A 181 8.35 14.88 16.55
CA ARG A 181 7.01 14.29 16.67
C ARG A 181 7.05 12.86 16.14
N GLU A 182 7.63 12.67 14.97
CA GLU A 182 7.71 11.36 14.32
C GLU A 182 8.57 10.36 15.07
N ILE A 183 9.71 10.79 15.62
CA ILE A 183 10.50 9.90 16.46
C ILE A 183 9.73 9.51 17.73
N THR A 184 8.96 10.44 18.30
CA THR A 184 8.11 10.15 19.47
C THR A 184 7.01 9.17 19.12
N LEU A 185 6.30 9.38 17.99
CA LEU A 185 5.25 8.48 17.52
C LEU A 185 5.76 7.06 17.30
N ARG A 186 6.92 6.93 16.65
CA ARG A 186 7.55 5.63 16.38
C ARG A 186 8.03 4.93 17.64
N LEU A 187 8.61 5.66 18.57
CA LEU A 187 9.10 5.07 19.82
C LEU A 187 7.94 4.70 20.75
N ALA A 188 6.91 5.55 20.85
CA ALA A 188 5.76 5.30 21.71
C ALA A 188 4.88 4.16 21.16
N TRP A 189 4.40 4.31 19.92
CA TRP A 189 3.36 3.45 19.35
C TRP A 189 3.86 2.40 18.37
N GLN A 190 5.15 2.42 17.99
CA GLN A 190 5.70 1.57 16.92
C GLN A 190 4.93 1.72 15.59
N SER A 191 4.13 2.78 15.47
CA SER A 191 3.35 3.06 14.27
C SER A 191 4.27 3.47 13.13
N ARG A 192 4.00 2.90 11.95
CA ARG A 192 4.70 3.21 10.70
C ARG A 192 3.85 4.05 9.74
N ASP A 193 2.60 4.31 10.11
CA ASP A 193 1.55 4.83 9.22
C ASP A 193 1.29 6.33 9.42
N SER A 194 2.29 7.05 9.96
CA SER A 194 2.26 8.49 9.91
C SER A 194 2.45 8.99 8.48
N SER A 195 1.67 10.01 8.11
CA SER A 195 1.88 10.78 6.88
C SER A 195 3.14 11.65 6.93
N PHE A 196 3.89 11.67 8.04
CA PHE A 196 5.15 12.41 8.13
C PHE A 196 6.35 11.48 8.06
N SER A 197 7.44 11.99 7.48
CA SER A 197 8.73 11.32 7.49
C SER A 197 9.48 11.58 8.79
N LEU A 198 10.48 10.75 9.08
CA LEU A 198 11.46 11.03 10.15
C LEU A 198 12.20 12.36 9.94
N PHE A 199 12.21 12.90 8.72
CA PHE A 199 12.88 14.13 8.35
C PHE A 199 11.88 15.26 8.14
N GLN A 200 12.17 16.43 8.72
CA GLN A 200 11.36 17.63 8.53
C GLN A 200 11.28 18.02 7.05
N GLY A 201 10.09 18.44 6.61
CA GLY A 201 9.84 18.86 5.23
C GLY A 201 9.64 17.71 4.24
N ILE A 202 9.64 16.45 4.69
CA ILE A 202 9.27 15.29 3.88
C ILE A 202 7.95 14.71 4.42
N GLU A 203 6.95 14.66 3.56
CA GLU A 203 5.65 14.04 3.79
C GLU A 203 5.62 12.67 3.09
N ARG A 204 4.95 11.70 3.69
CA ARG A 204 4.61 10.45 3.02
C ARG A 204 3.22 10.63 2.42
N LEU A 205 3.09 10.37 1.12
CA LEU A 205 1.78 10.36 0.47
C LEU A 205 0.87 9.41 1.27
N PRO A 206 -0.26 9.87 1.85
CA PRO A 206 -1.06 9.04 2.73
C PRO A 206 -1.63 7.82 1.99
N PRO A 207 -2.02 6.75 2.71
CA PRO A 207 -2.86 5.70 2.15
C PRO A 207 -4.06 6.29 1.40
N ALA A 208 -4.39 5.71 0.24
CA ALA A 208 -5.42 6.22 -0.67
C ALA A 208 -5.24 7.68 -1.13
N GLY A 209 -4.04 8.25 -0.99
CA GLY A 209 -3.74 9.61 -1.43
C GLY A 209 -3.70 9.72 -2.95
N LEU A 210 -4.40 10.72 -3.48
CA LEU A 210 -4.35 11.13 -4.89
C LEU A 210 -4.04 12.63 -4.94
N TRP A 211 -2.82 12.98 -5.34
CA TRP A 211 -2.37 14.36 -5.42
C TRP A 211 -2.17 14.77 -6.87
N LYS A 212 -2.76 15.91 -7.24
CA LYS A 212 -2.57 16.54 -8.54
C LYS A 212 -1.68 17.77 -8.40
N ILE A 213 -0.59 17.78 -9.14
CA ILE A 213 0.40 18.85 -9.16
C ILE A 213 0.30 19.53 -10.53
N SER A 214 0.07 20.84 -10.51
CA SER A 214 -0.05 21.67 -11.72
C SER A 214 0.45 23.09 -11.45
N ASP A 215 0.26 24.00 -12.41
CA ASP A 215 0.56 25.43 -12.23
C ASP A 215 -0.31 26.09 -11.15
N ALA A 216 -1.47 25.52 -10.85
CA ALA A 216 -2.35 25.98 -9.77
C ALA A 216 -1.86 25.56 -8.37
N GLY A 217 -0.81 24.74 -8.28
CA GLY A 217 -0.30 24.17 -7.04
C GLY A 217 -0.61 22.69 -6.87
N ILE A 218 -0.66 22.25 -5.61
CA ILE A 218 -0.92 20.85 -5.23
C ILE A 218 -2.34 20.73 -4.71
N GLU A 219 -3.16 19.96 -5.40
CA GLU A 219 -4.48 19.53 -4.93
C GLU A 219 -4.34 18.13 -4.31
N LYS A 220 -4.68 17.99 -3.03
CA LYS A 220 -4.55 16.74 -2.28
C LYS A 220 -5.93 16.15 -2.00
N ARG A 221 -6.15 14.90 -2.40
CA ARG A 221 -7.41 14.17 -2.16
C ARG A 221 -7.14 12.77 -1.61
N CYS A 222 -8.17 12.20 -0.98
CA CYS A 222 -8.25 10.81 -0.58
C CYS A 222 -9.32 10.15 -1.46
N PHE A 223 -8.97 9.12 -2.23
CA PHE A 223 -9.93 8.49 -3.16
C PHE A 223 -10.69 7.32 -2.53
N TRP A 224 -10.28 6.87 -1.34
CA TRP A 224 -10.87 5.72 -0.68
C TRP A 224 -10.66 5.80 0.84
N HIS A 225 -11.69 5.48 1.61
CA HIS A 225 -11.57 5.26 3.03
C HIS A 225 -12.41 4.04 3.43
N VAL A 226 -11.90 3.22 4.36
CA VAL A 226 -12.59 1.99 4.78
C VAL A 226 -14.00 2.29 5.31
N LEU A 227 -14.17 3.39 6.03
CA LEU A 227 -15.47 3.78 6.59
C LEU A 227 -16.50 4.16 5.51
N ASP A 228 -16.06 4.54 4.31
CA ASP A 228 -16.96 4.92 3.22
C ASP A 228 -17.58 3.69 2.53
N VAL A 229 -16.95 2.52 2.70
CA VAL A 229 -17.39 1.25 2.09
C VAL A 229 -17.93 0.25 3.12
N LEU A 230 -17.91 0.60 4.41
CA LEU A 230 -18.52 -0.22 5.46
C LEU A 230 -20.05 -0.06 5.44
N ASP A 231 -20.74 -1.14 5.07
CA ASP A 231 -22.19 -1.25 5.23
C ASP A 231 -22.54 -1.72 6.64
N ALA A 232 -22.64 -0.78 7.58
CA ALA A 232 -22.98 -1.06 8.96
C ALA A 232 -24.37 -1.71 9.10
N ALA A 233 -25.31 -1.40 8.21
CA ALA A 233 -26.65 -1.97 8.24
C ALA A 233 -26.63 -3.45 7.84
N ARG A 234 -25.86 -3.81 6.81
CA ARG A 234 -25.61 -5.21 6.44
C ARG A 234 -24.94 -5.98 7.58
N ILE A 235 -23.91 -5.40 8.22
CA ILE A 235 -23.18 -6.06 9.32
C ILE A 235 -24.12 -6.28 10.53
N ALA A 236 -24.91 -5.27 10.92
CA ALA A 236 -25.80 -5.38 12.08
C ALA A 236 -26.98 -6.34 11.85
N ASN A 237 -27.41 -6.50 10.59
CA ASN A 237 -28.53 -7.36 10.23
C ASN A 237 -28.08 -8.69 9.60
N ASP A 238 -26.80 -9.04 9.71
CA ASP A 238 -26.29 -10.28 9.16
C ASP A 238 -26.93 -11.48 9.87
N ARG A 239 -27.48 -12.41 9.08
CA ARG A 239 -28.15 -13.63 9.55
C ARG A 239 -27.46 -14.89 9.05
N ALA A 240 -26.34 -14.74 8.33
CA ALA A 240 -25.57 -15.87 7.88
C ALA A 240 -25.01 -16.65 9.08
N THR A 241 -24.85 -17.94 8.88
CA THR A 241 -24.28 -18.86 9.85
C THR A 241 -22.76 -18.75 9.87
N ASP A 242 -22.13 -19.20 10.96
CA ASP A 242 -20.67 -19.29 11.05
C ASP A 242 -20.08 -20.11 9.89
N ALA A 243 -20.76 -21.17 9.46
CA ALA A 243 -20.33 -22.00 8.33
C ALA A 243 -20.29 -21.22 7.00
N GLU A 244 -21.30 -20.38 6.74
CA GLU A 244 -21.36 -19.53 5.56
C GLU A 244 -20.30 -18.42 5.60
N HIS A 245 -20.06 -17.83 6.77
CA HIS A 245 -18.97 -16.87 6.97
C HIS A 245 -17.60 -17.50 6.75
N MET A 246 -17.36 -18.69 7.29
CA MET A 246 -16.11 -19.42 7.09
C MET A 246 -15.90 -19.82 5.63
N ALA A 247 -16.95 -20.23 4.93
CA ALA A 247 -16.88 -20.52 3.49
C ALA A 247 -16.54 -19.26 2.68
N THR A 248 -17.20 -18.13 2.99
CA THR A 248 -16.97 -16.84 2.33
C THR A 248 -15.53 -16.35 2.57
N LEU A 249 -15.08 -16.34 3.82
CA LEU A 249 -13.71 -15.97 4.18
C LEU A 249 -12.69 -16.89 3.48
N GLY A 250 -12.95 -18.19 3.46
CA GLY A 250 -12.11 -19.16 2.78
C GLY A 250 -12.03 -18.98 1.27
N SER A 251 -13.09 -18.48 0.62
CA SER A 251 -13.05 -18.07 -0.80
C SER A 251 -12.22 -16.81 -0.97
N LEU A 252 -12.51 -15.75 -0.20
CA LEU A 252 -11.84 -14.46 -0.33
C LEU A 252 -10.34 -14.53 -0.11
N ILE A 253 -9.87 -15.29 0.89
CA ILE A 253 -8.43 -15.47 1.14
C ILE A 253 -7.79 -16.25 -0.02
N ARG A 254 -8.46 -17.29 -0.52
CA ARG A 254 -7.96 -18.08 -1.65
C ARG A 254 -7.81 -17.23 -2.90
N ASP A 255 -8.85 -16.46 -3.26
CA ASP A 255 -8.86 -15.58 -4.43
C ASP A 255 -7.77 -14.51 -4.30
N SER A 256 -7.62 -13.94 -3.09
CA SER A 256 -6.54 -12.98 -2.81
C SER A 256 -5.16 -13.60 -3.02
N VAL A 257 -4.90 -14.80 -2.47
CA VAL A 257 -3.60 -15.48 -2.63
C VAL A 257 -3.33 -15.85 -4.09
N GLU A 258 -4.35 -16.30 -4.84
CA GLU A 258 -4.23 -16.59 -6.27
C GLU A 258 -3.76 -15.37 -7.06
N LEU A 259 -4.39 -14.22 -6.83
CA LEU A 259 -4.03 -12.95 -7.46
C LEU A 259 -2.59 -12.53 -7.15
N HIS A 260 -2.11 -12.77 -5.93
CA HIS A 260 -0.73 -12.48 -5.52
C HIS A 260 0.28 -13.53 -6.02
N CYS A 261 -0.17 -14.62 -6.66
CA CYS A 261 0.70 -15.63 -7.28
C CYS A 261 0.96 -15.34 -8.77
N ILE A 262 0.48 -14.22 -9.32
CA ILE A 262 0.73 -13.82 -10.71
C ILE A 262 2.12 -13.18 -10.82
N ALA A 263 3.03 -13.87 -11.52
CA ALA A 263 4.39 -13.42 -11.78
C ALA A 263 5.04 -14.23 -12.92
N ASP A 264 5.92 -13.60 -13.70
CA ASP A 264 6.75 -14.24 -14.72
C ASP A 264 8.13 -14.66 -14.18
N THR A 265 8.35 -14.47 -12.87
CA THR A 265 9.55 -14.88 -12.15
C THR A 265 9.21 -15.87 -11.03
N SER A 266 10.23 -16.47 -10.43
CA SER A 266 10.07 -17.36 -9.28
C SER A 266 9.54 -16.60 -8.06
N LEU A 267 8.54 -17.17 -7.40
CA LEU A 267 7.97 -16.65 -6.17
C LEU A 267 8.48 -17.42 -4.95
N ALA A 268 8.42 -16.76 -3.81
CA ALA A 268 8.80 -17.30 -2.51
C ALA A 268 7.78 -16.87 -1.46
N ALA A 269 7.56 -17.71 -0.46
CA ALA A 269 6.70 -17.40 0.68
C ALA A 269 7.55 -17.16 1.94
N ALA A 270 7.24 -16.11 2.70
CA ALA A 270 7.73 -15.96 4.06
C ALA A 270 6.84 -16.80 4.99
N CYS A 271 7.40 -17.82 5.63
CA CYS A 271 6.68 -18.75 6.49
C CYS A 271 7.31 -18.73 7.87
N SER A 272 6.62 -18.16 8.85
CA SER A 272 7.01 -18.23 10.26
C SER A 272 6.42 -19.46 10.96
N GLY A 273 5.55 -20.23 10.31
CA GLY A 273 4.78 -21.29 10.98
C GLY A 273 3.60 -20.78 11.81
N GLY A 274 3.45 -19.46 11.97
CA GLY A 274 2.24 -18.85 12.52
C GLY A 274 1.03 -19.02 11.59
N VAL A 275 -0.17 -18.80 12.14
CA VAL A 275 -1.44 -19.05 11.43
C VAL A 275 -1.55 -18.27 10.11
N ASP A 276 -1.16 -16.99 10.11
CA ASP A 276 -1.29 -16.12 8.93
C ASP A 276 -0.33 -16.54 7.81
N SER A 277 0.97 -16.58 8.12
CA SER A 277 2.02 -16.89 7.16
C SER A 277 1.94 -18.34 6.69
N GLY A 278 1.53 -19.26 7.57
CA GLY A 278 1.28 -20.66 7.24
C GLY A 278 0.09 -20.86 6.32
N LEU A 279 -1.01 -20.15 6.56
CA LEU A 279 -2.19 -20.16 5.68
C LEU A 279 -1.84 -19.65 4.28
N VAL A 280 -1.18 -18.48 4.19
CA VAL A 280 -0.74 -17.90 2.91
C VAL A 280 0.23 -18.84 2.19
N THR A 281 1.22 -19.40 2.89
CA THR A 281 2.19 -20.35 2.31
C THR A 281 1.50 -21.59 1.75
N THR A 282 0.56 -22.16 2.52
CA THR A 282 -0.16 -23.38 2.13
C THR A 282 -1.06 -23.13 0.92
N LEU A 283 -1.77 -22.01 0.88
CA LEU A 283 -2.59 -21.64 -0.27
C LEU A 283 -1.74 -21.30 -1.49
N ALA A 284 -0.65 -20.55 -1.33
CA ALA A 284 0.24 -20.19 -2.43
C ALA A 284 0.83 -21.43 -3.11
N LYS A 285 1.24 -22.45 -2.34
CA LYS A 285 1.70 -23.74 -2.89
C LYS A 285 0.64 -24.49 -3.71
N ARG A 286 -0.66 -24.28 -3.46
CA ARG A 286 -1.71 -24.88 -4.30
C ARG A 286 -1.76 -24.26 -5.70
N PHE A 287 -1.47 -22.97 -5.81
CA PHE A 287 -1.43 -22.25 -7.09
C PHE A 287 -0.08 -22.37 -7.79
N ARG A 288 1.00 -22.46 -7.00
CA ARG A 288 2.40 -22.51 -7.45
C ARG A 288 3.16 -23.57 -6.65
N PRO A 289 3.04 -24.86 -7.02
CA PRO A 289 3.69 -25.96 -6.29
C PRO A 289 5.20 -25.79 -6.12
N GLU A 290 5.84 -25.04 -7.02
CA GLU A 290 7.27 -24.73 -7.03
C GLU A 290 7.72 -23.65 -6.02
N ILE A 291 6.79 -22.95 -5.35
CA ILE A 291 7.14 -21.89 -4.39
C ILE A 291 7.98 -22.47 -3.25
N SER A 292 9.13 -21.84 -3.00
CA SER A 292 9.96 -22.10 -1.83
C SER A 292 9.49 -21.28 -0.63
N ALA A 293 9.43 -21.91 0.54
CA ALA A 293 9.18 -21.22 1.81
C ALA A 293 10.50 -20.79 2.46
N TYR A 294 10.49 -19.66 3.14
CA TYR A 294 11.65 -19.10 3.86
C TYR A 294 11.25 -18.64 5.26
N VAL A 295 12.10 -18.94 6.23
CA VAL A 295 11.99 -18.46 7.62
C VAL A 295 13.31 -17.80 8.02
N VAL A 296 13.22 -16.73 8.81
CA VAL A 296 14.38 -16.09 9.43
C VAL A 296 14.60 -16.71 10.80
N ASP A 297 15.76 -17.33 11.00
CA ASP A 297 16.18 -17.89 12.28
C ASP A 297 17.21 -16.95 12.94
N PRO A 298 16.84 -16.23 14.02
CA PRO A 298 17.71 -15.25 14.65
C PRO A 298 18.92 -15.86 15.38
N ARG A 299 18.98 -17.20 15.55
CA ARG A 299 19.99 -17.94 16.33
C ARG A 299 20.10 -17.59 17.82
N VAL A 300 19.52 -16.47 18.26
CA VAL A 300 19.47 -15.99 19.64
C VAL A 300 18.04 -15.53 19.91
N GLY A 301 17.48 -15.96 21.03
CA GLY A 301 16.07 -15.71 21.38
C GLY A 301 15.15 -16.82 20.86
N HIS A 302 13.86 -16.52 20.81
CA HIS A 302 12.85 -17.45 20.29
C HIS A 302 13.01 -17.60 18.76
N SER A 303 12.97 -18.84 18.28
CA SER A 303 13.06 -19.17 16.86
C SER A 303 11.79 -19.89 16.44
N GLU A 304 11.23 -19.46 15.31
CA GLU A 304 10.02 -20.05 14.72
C GLU A 304 10.36 -21.08 13.61
N ALA A 305 11.64 -21.43 13.47
CA ALA A 305 12.14 -22.25 12.36
C ALA A 305 11.54 -23.67 12.34
N ASP A 306 11.39 -24.29 13.51
CA ASP A 306 10.83 -25.65 13.61
C ASP A 306 9.32 -25.65 13.29
N ASP A 307 8.61 -24.56 13.62
CA ASP A 307 7.18 -24.39 13.32
C ASP A 307 6.97 -24.15 11.82
N ALA A 308 7.79 -23.29 11.22
CA ALA A 308 7.84 -23.09 9.78
C ALA A 308 8.14 -24.40 9.04
N GLU A 309 9.05 -25.23 9.56
CA GLU A 309 9.39 -26.53 8.97
C GLU A 309 8.25 -27.53 9.02
N ARG A 310 7.48 -27.58 10.10
CA ARG A 310 6.27 -28.40 10.15
C ARG A 310 5.22 -27.93 9.14
N THR A 311 5.03 -26.61 9.02
CA THR A 311 4.07 -26.02 8.07
C THR A 311 4.48 -26.28 6.63
N ALA A 312 5.76 -26.10 6.28
CA ALA A 312 6.26 -26.35 4.92
C ALA A 312 6.08 -27.83 4.50
N ARG A 313 6.39 -28.78 5.41
CA ARG A 313 6.16 -30.21 5.18
C ARG A 313 4.68 -30.52 4.97
N HIS A 314 3.79 -29.93 5.78
CA HIS A 314 2.35 -30.13 5.65
C HIS A 314 1.79 -29.57 4.34
N ALA A 315 2.33 -28.43 3.87
CA ALA A 315 1.93 -27.80 2.61
C ALA A 315 2.44 -28.54 1.35
N GLY A 316 3.14 -29.66 1.51
CA GLY A 316 3.56 -30.51 0.39
C GLY A 316 4.80 -30.03 -0.35
N ASP A 317 5.76 -29.38 0.34
CA ASP A 317 7.07 -29.11 -0.24
C ASP A 317 7.78 -30.44 -0.57
N PRO A 318 8.03 -30.77 -1.86
CA PRO A 318 8.68 -32.03 -2.19
C PRO A 318 10.10 -31.99 -1.65
N ALA A 319 10.38 -32.86 -0.69
CA ALA A 319 11.75 -33.23 -0.35
C ALA A 319 12.40 -33.85 -1.61
N GLN A 320 13.04 -33.04 -2.44
CA GLN A 320 13.94 -33.57 -3.46
C GLN A 320 15.18 -34.13 -2.76
N GLY A 321 15.16 -35.45 -2.56
CA GLY A 321 16.32 -36.22 -2.15
C GLY A 321 17.35 -36.30 -3.26
N ALA A 322 18.40 -35.49 -3.15
CA ALA A 322 19.74 -35.82 -3.63
C ALA A 322 20.72 -34.99 -2.78
N GLY A 323 21.64 -35.65 -2.08
CA GLY A 323 22.39 -35.08 -0.96
C GLY A 323 23.02 -33.71 -1.22
N ARG A 324 22.39 -32.66 -0.64
CA ARG A 324 22.96 -31.39 -0.15
C ARG A 324 21.80 -30.47 0.27
N GLN A 325 21.59 -30.32 1.59
CA GLN A 325 20.68 -29.34 2.25
C GLN A 325 19.16 -29.54 2.02
N GLY A 326 18.42 -29.85 3.09
CA GLY A 326 16.98 -30.19 3.09
C GLY A 326 15.98 -29.02 3.01
N PRO A 327 14.66 -29.29 3.17
CA PRO A 327 13.53 -28.61 2.49
C PRO A 327 13.05 -27.29 3.13
N LEU A 328 13.97 -26.47 3.60
CA LEU A 328 13.73 -25.06 3.93
C LEU A 328 15.07 -24.37 3.76
N SER A 329 15.12 -23.41 2.85
CA SER A 329 16.25 -22.51 2.76
C SER A 329 16.23 -21.61 3.99
N ARG A 330 16.82 -22.08 5.11
CA ARG A 330 16.98 -21.28 6.32
C ARG A 330 17.82 -20.06 5.97
N ILE A 331 17.19 -18.88 5.91
CA ILE A 331 17.95 -17.63 5.83
C ILE A 331 18.48 -17.38 7.23
N VAL A 332 19.72 -17.83 7.44
CA VAL A 332 20.47 -17.47 8.63
C VAL A 332 20.74 -15.97 8.55
N ALA A 333 20.08 -15.21 9.41
CA ALA A 333 20.52 -13.85 9.70
C ALA A 333 21.92 -13.94 10.34
N LYS A 334 22.98 -13.82 9.52
CA LYS A 334 24.32 -13.56 10.06
C LYS A 334 24.26 -12.17 10.66
N SER A 335 24.00 -12.07 11.95
CA SER A 335 24.41 -10.90 12.70
C SER A 335 25.94 -10.83 12.53
N ARG A 336 26.43 -9.96 11.66
CA ARG A 336 27.85 -9.59 11.63
C ARG A 336 28.14 -8.73 12.86
N LEU A 337 27.94 -9.30 14.04
CA LEU A 337 28.63 -8.85 15.25
C LEU A 337 29.94 -9.62 15.26
N ALA A 338 30.98 -8.98 14.70
CA ALA A 338 32.33 -9.51 14.80
C ALA A 338 32.66 -9.77 16.29
N PRO A 339 33.13 -10.98 16.65
CA PRO A 339 33.52 -11.27 18.02
C PRO A 339 34.65 -10.31 18.40
N GLY A 340 34.44 -9.49 19.43
CA GLY A 340 35.43 -8.53 19.95
C GLY A 340 35.07 -7.05 19.80
N LYS A 341 34.00 -6.66 19.11
CA LYS A 341 33.51 -5.27 19.17
C LYS A 341 32.63 -5.08 20.41
N ARG A 342 33.26 -4.71 21.54
CA ARG A 342 32.56 -4.10 22.67
C ARG A 342 31.80 -2.88 22.14
N TRP A 343 30.52 -2.77 22.48
CA TRP A 343 29.84 -1.48 22.42
C TRP A 343 30.73 -0.48 23.18
N LEU A 344 31.09 0.63 22.53
CA LEU A 344 31.34 1.85 23.28
C LEU A 344 30.00 2.21 23.92
N ALA A 345 29.67 1.55 25.03
CA ALA A 345 28.81 2.14 26.01
C ALA A 345 29.37 3.56 26.20
N CYS A 346 28.54 4.58 26.00
CA CYS A 346 28.84 5.87 26.58
C CYS A 346 29.08 5.58 28.06
N LYS A 347 30.35 5.52 28.48
CA LYS A 347 30.69 5.66 29.89
C LYS A 347 29.96 6.93 30.33
N PRO A 348 29.16 6.90 31.39
CA PRO A 348 28.73 8.14 32.00
C PRO A 348 30.01 8.84 32.44
N CYS A 349 30.42 9.89 31.73
CA CYS A 349 31.62 10.65 32.06
C CYS A 349 31.34 11.57 33.24
N TRP A 350 30.77 11.08 34.34
CA TRP A 350 30.70 11.77 35.62
C TRP A 350 30.86 10.75 36.74
N PRO A 351 31.89 10.84 37.60
CA PRO A 351 31.93 10.07 38.84
C PRO A 351 30.71 10.43 39.69
N ALA A 352 30.13 9.43 40.37
CA ALA A 352 29.14 9.66 41.40
C ALA A 352 29.74 10.59 42.47
N GLY A 353 29.11 11.75 42.68
CA GLY A 353 29.54 12.73 43.67
C GLY A 353 30.16 13.99 43.04
N THR A 354 29.32 14.93 42.65
CA THR A 354 29.41 16.36 43.01
C THR A 354 28.33 17.12 42.23
N CYS A 355 27.15 17.26 42.84
CA CYS A 355 26.24 18.34 42.49
C CYS A 355 26.88 19.65 42.98
N ARG A 356 27.54 20.40 42.10
CA ARG A 356 27.67 21.86 42.26
C ARG A 356 27.37 22.55 40.94
N ALA A 357 26.50 23.55 41.06
CA ALA A 357 25.90 24.32 40.00
C ALA A 357 26.93 24.95 39.06
N MET A 358 26.72 24.83 37.74
CA MET A 358 27.23 25.79 36.75
C MET A 358 26.31 25.89 35.52
N PRO A 359 26.18 27.08 34.88
CA PRO A 359 25.19 27.36 33.86
C PRO A 359 25.81 27.38 32.45
N ASP A 360 25.36 26.50 31.54
CA ASP A 360 25.16 26.81 30.11
C ASP A 360 24.57 25.59 29.37
N ARG A 361 23.23 25.51 29.33
CA ARG A 361 22.49 24.43 28.64
C ARG A 361 22.48 24.58 27.11
N ARG A 362 22.94 25.71 26.53
CA ARG A 362 22.78 25.96 25.08
C ARG A 362 23.89 25.36 24.22
N ARG A 363 25.14 25.34 24.70
CA ARG A 363 26.29 24.82 23.92
C ARG A 363 26.35 23.28 23.88
N GLN A 364 25.93 22.58 24.92
CA GLN A 364 25.94 21.11 24.98
C GLN A 364 24.85 20.46 24.09
N GLY A 365 23.68 21.09 23.96
CA GLY A 365 22.62 20.62 23.07
C GLY A 365 22.98 20.68 21.58
N ALA A 366 23.87 21.58 21.15
CA ALA A 366 24.33 21.65 19.77
C ALA A 366 25.31 20.52 19.42
N ALA A 367 26.22 20.18 20.34
CA ALA A 367 27.17 19.08 20.15
C ALA A 367 26.47 17.71 20.18
N TYR A 368 25.51 17.51 21.09
CA TYR A 368 24.68 16.30 21.16
C TYR A 368 23.84 16.12 19.88
N ARG A 369 23.16 17.19 19.41
CA ARG A 369 22.39 17.16 18.15
C ARG A 369 23.27 16.81 16.94
N ARG A 370 24.48 17.36 16.83
CA ARG A 370 25.40 17.02 15.73
C ARG A 370 25.87 15.55 15.77
N ARG A 371 26.08 15.00 16.97
CA ARG A 371 26.57 13.62 17.16
C ARG A 371 25.48 12.56 16.95
N CYS A 372 24.26 12.82 17.43
CA CYS A 372 23.09 11.99 17.13
C CYS A 372 22.76 12.02 15.63
N ARG A 373 22.79 13.20 14.99
CA ARG A 373 22.61 13.34 13.53
C ARG A 373 23.60 12.48 12.74
N ARG A 374 24.90 12.52 13.06
CA ARG A 374 25.91 11.72 12.37
C ARG A 374 25.76 10.20 12.57
N THR A 375 25.28 9.77 13.74
CA THR A 375 25.17 8.34 14.07
C THR A 375 23.92 7.71 13.45
N VAL A 376 22.77 8.39 13.55
CA VAL A 376 21.52 7.99 12.86
C VAL A 376 21.74 7.99 11.35
N TRP A 377 22.41 9.01 10.81
CA TRP A 377 22.74 9.11 9.39
C TRP A 377 23.60 7.94 8.88
N ARG A 378 24.61 7.53 9.66
CA ARG A 378 25.48 6.40 9.29
C ARG A 378 24.78 5.04 9.35
N LEU A 379 23.92 4.83 10.34
CA LEU A 379 23.13 3.59 10.46
C LEU A 379 22.06 3.49 9.36
N TRP A 380 21.55 4.61 8.88
CA TRP A 380 20.54 4.67 7.82
C TRP A 380 21.09 4.60 6.41
N LEU A 381 22.34 5.03 6.18
CA LEU A 381 23.03 4.76 4.92
C LEU A 381 23.46 3.30 4.77
N ALA A 382 23.67 2.59 5.89
CA ALA A 382 24.17 1.22 5.89
C ALA A 382 23.07 0.14 5.87
N GLY A 383 21.83 0.47 6.25
CA GLY A 383 20.70 -0.46 6.30
C GLY A 383 19.40 0.16 5.79
N GLY A 384 18.52 -0.65 5.20
CA GLY A 384 17.16 -0.21 4.85
C GLY A 384 16.35 0.21 6.09
N GLN A 385 15.14 0.75 5.90
CA GLN A 385 14.26 1.18 7.01
C GLN A 385 14.01 0.09 8.08
N HIS A 386 14.28 -1.18 7.75
CA HIS A 386 14.09 -2.35 8.61
C HIS A 386 15.22 -2.57 9.64
N GLU A 387 16.47 -2.17 9.38
CA GLU A 387 17.61 -2.57 10.24
C GLU A 387 17.83 -1.67 11.48
N ILE A 388 17.39 -0.41 11.44
CA ILE A 388 17.56 0.53 12.55
C ILE A 388 16.66 0.19 13.75
N VAL A 389 15.53 -0.46 13.49
CA VAL A 389 14.58 -0.88 14.54
C VAL A 389 15.21 -1.95 15.43
N ALA A 390 16.01 -2.86 14.89
CA ALA A 390 16.73 -3.85 15.69
C ALA A 390 17.69 -3.19 16.71
N ALA A 391 18.31 -2.06 16.34
CA ALA A 391 19.20 -1.32 17.23
C ALA A 391 18.44 -0.51 18.32
N LEU A 392 17.21 -0.07 18.04
CA LEU A 392 16.38 0.71 18.98
C LEU A 392 15.52 -0.18 19.89
N VAL A 393 15.09 -1.36 19.45
CA VAL A 393 14.34 -2.33 20.25
C VAL A 393 15.17 -2.85 21.43
N VAL A 394 16.49 -3.00 21.26
CA VAL A 394 17.41 -3.37 22.35
C VAL A 394 17.49 -2.28 23.44
N ALA A 395 17.21 -1.01 23.12
CA ALA A 395 17.26 0.09 24.08
C ALA A 395 15.97 0.25 24.92
N ARG A 396 14.86 -0.41 24.54
CA ARG A 396 13.55 -0.26 25.19
C ARG A 396 13.34 -1.18 26.41
N ALA A 397 14.31 -2.03 26.74
CA ALA A 397 14.27 -2.85 27.96
C ALA A 397 14.45 -2.05 29.27
N ALA A 398 14.43 -0.70 29.26
CA ALA A 398 14.92 0.09 30.39
C ALA A 398 14.01 1.21 30.95
N VAL A 399 12.89 1.63 30.33
CA VAL A 399 12.11 2.76 30.92
C VAL A 399 10.61 2.69 30.56
N SER A 400 9.75 2.73 31.58
CA SER A 400 8.27 2.80 31.51
C SER A 400 7.76 4.15 32.04
N VAL A 401 6.86 4.85 31.33
CA VAL A 401 5.99 5.92 31.89
C VAL A 401 4.68 6.05 31.09
N GLU A 402 3.58 6.30 31.80
CA GLU A 402 2.16 6.41 31.39
C GLU A 402 1.78 7.77 30.73
N ALA A 403 0.62 7.82 30.04
CA ALA A 403 0.08 8.98 29.31
C ALA A 403 -1.42 9.24 29.58
N PRO A 404 -1.94 10.50 29.49
CA PRO A 404 -3.38 10.80 29.54
C PRO A 404 -4.00 11.28 28.20
N ALA A 405 -5.34 11.36 28.19
CA ALA A 405 -6.30 11.35 27.06
C ALA A 405 -6.53 12.68 26.28
N CYS A 406 -7.09 12.57 25.05
CA CYS A 406 -7.47 13.67 24.14
C CYS A 406 -8.96 13.63 23.72
N HIS A 407 -9.54 14.81 23.44
CA HIS A 407 -10.94 15.04 23.01
C HIS A 407 -11.14 15.12 21.48
N GLU A 408 -12.37 14.82 21.04
CA GLU A 408 -12.84 14.73 19.63
C GLU A 408 -13.23 16.07 18.99
N VAL A 409 -13.11 16.15 17.65
CA VAL A 409 -13.75 17.17 16.79
C VAL A 409 -14.37 16.47 15.56
N ARG A 410 -15.64 16.78 15.24
CA ARG A 410 -16.41 16.23 14.11
C ARG A 410 -16.18 17.01 12.80
N ALA A 411 -16.17 16.29 11.67
CA ALA A 411 -16.17 16.82 10.31
C ALA A 411 -17.53 16.58 9.60
N PRO A 412 -17.92 17.40 8.60
CA PRO A 412 -19.20 17.30 7.90
C PRO A 412 -19.20 16.27 6.75
N ALA A 413 -20.41 15.84 6.35
CA ALA A 413 -20.67 14.73 5.42
C ALA A 413 -20.40 15.06 3.93
N PRO A 414 -19.91 14.10 3.12
CA PRO A 414 -19.75 14.26 1.67
C PRO A 414 -21.05 13.96 0.89
N GLY A 415 -21.18 14.59 -0.28
CA GLY A 415 -22.26 14.40 -1.25
C GLY A 415 -22.11 13.12 -2.11
N PRO A 416 -23.10 12.81 -2.96
CA PRO A 416 -23.24 11.49 -3.58
C PRO A 416 -22.21 11.21 -4.69
N LEU A 417 -21.67 9.99 -4.69
CA LEU A 417 -20.76 9.44 -5.71
C LEU A 417 -21.53 8.81 -6.89
N PRO A 418 -21.00 8.85 -8.12
CA PRO A 418 -21.63 8.27 -9.31
C PRO A 418 -21.49 6.74 -9.40
N ASP A 419 -22.38 6.15 -10.20
CA ASP A 419 -22.67 4.72 -10.32
C ASP A 419 -21.49 3.88 -10.88
N ILE A 420 -20.90 3.07 -10.00
CA ILE A 420 -19.73 2.19 -10.21
C ILE A 420 -20.12 0.81 -10.78
N ASP A 421 -21.42 0.47 -10.85
CA ASP A 421 -21.89 -0.90 -11.08
C ASP A 421 -21.65 -1.44 -12.51
N ARG A 422 -21.26 -0.59 -13.48
CA ARG A 422 -21.01 -1.01 -14.88
C ARG A 422 -19.59 -1.48 -15.18
N LEU A 423 -18.62 -1.29 -14.28
CA LEU A 423 -17.20 -1.53 -14.58
C LEU A 423 -16.52 -2.55 -13.67
N SER A 424 -17.24 -3.20 -12.75
CA SER A 424 -16.69 -4.26 -11.90
C SER A 424 -17.72 -5.35 -11.62
N PRO A 425 -17.65 -6.51 -12.30
CA PRO A 425 -18.41 -7.70 -11.93
C PRO A 425 -18.11 -8.16 -10.50
N TRP A 426 -16.97 -7.76 -9.92
CA TRP A 426 -16.59 -8.09 -8.56
C TRP A 426 -17.44 -7.34 -7.52
N LEU A 427 -17.67 -6.03 -7.69
CA LEU A 427 -18.66 -5.29 -6.88
C LEU A 427 -20.10 -5.73 -7.20
N GLY A 428 -20.38 -6.05 -8.47
CA GLY A 428 -21.66 -6.61 -8.90
C GLY A 428 -21.95 -8.04 -8.39
N SER A 429 -20.94 -8.81 -7.98
CA SER A 429 -21.12 -10.15 -7.41
C SER A 429 -21.60 -10.11 -5.96
N GLN A 430 -21.14 -9.10 -5.20
CA GLN A 430 -21.67 -8.75 -3.89
C GLN A 430 -23.14 -8.30 -3.98
N ARG A 431 -23.55 -7.64 -5.08
CA ARG A 431 -24.95 -7.26 -5.33
C ARG A 431 -25.81 -8.33 -6.01
N ARG A 432 -25.27 -9.27 -6.79
CA ARG A 432 -26.09 -10.31 -7.44
C ARG A 432 -26.61 -11.38 -6.47
N ALA A 433 -25.96 -11.54 -5.31
CA ALA A 433 -26.56 -12.21 -4.17
C ALA A 433 -27.76 -11.43 -3.54
N GLN A 434 -27.92 -10.14 -3.88
CA GLN A 434 -28.98 -9.23 -3.39
C GLN A 434 -30.19 -9.15 -4.35
N GLY A 435 -30.19 -9.83 -5.50
CA GLY A 435 -31.18 -9.69 -6.58
C GLY A 435 -32.38 -10.65 -6.54
N ALA A 436 -32.63 -11.33 -5.42
CA ALA A 436 -33.81 -12.18 -5.24
C ALA A 436 -34.59 -11.69 -4.02
N VAL A 437 -35.35 -10.60 -4.20
CA VAL A 437 -36.64 -10.24 -3.56
C VAL A 437 -36.92 -8.76 -3.91
N ALA A 438 -37.89 -8.57 -4.81
CA ALA A 438 -38.78 -7.41 -5.03
C ALA A 438 -38.18 -5.97 -4.99
N GLY A 439 -38.31 -5.09 -5.99
CA GLY A 439 -39.34 -5.01 -7.03
C GLY A 439 -40.59 -4.26 -6.54
N THR A 440 -40.51 -2.93 -6.42
CA THR A 440 -41.58 -1.96 -6.78
C THR A 440 -41.08 -0.52 -6.58
N GLU A 441 -41.11 0.26 -7.66
CA GLU A 441 -40.96 1.72 -7.65
C GLU A 441 -42.18 2.39 -6.99
N LEU A 442 -41.97 3.50 -6.27
CA LEU A 442 -42.95 4.58 -6.15
C LEU A 442 -42.22 5.91 -5.82
N SER A 443 -42.58 6.92 -6.60
CA SER A 443 -42.00 8.25 -6.70
C SER A 443 -42.39 9.22 -5.57
N ALA A 444 -41.45 10.15 -5.28
CA ALA A 444 -41.53 11.51 -4.74
C ALA A 444 -42.88 12.07 -4.22
N ASN A 445 -42.90 12.65 -3.00
CA ASN A 445 -42.79 14.11 -2.78
C ASN A 445 -42.86 14.54 -1.30
N GLU A 446 -42.16 15.65 -1.00
CA GLU A 446 -42.43 16.75 -0.05
C GLU A 446 -42.36 16.59 1.49
N ASP A 447 -41.39 17.35 2.06
CA ASP A 447 -41.47 18.33 3.16
C ASP A 447 -42.07 17.98 4.55
N LEU A 448 -41.20 18.04 5.58
CA LEU A 448 -41.27 18.96 6.76
C LEU A 448 -40.48 18.42 7.98
N ARG A 449 -39.70 19.32 8.63
CA ARG A 449 -39.19 19.21 10.01
C ARG A 449 -40.29 19.67 11.02
N PRO A 450 -40.05 19.69 12.36
CA PRO A 450 -39.81 18.58 13.29
C PRO A 450 -40.73 18.64 14.55
N ALA A 451 -40.54 17.67 15.46
CA ALA A 451 -40.83 17.68 16.91
C ALA A 451 -42.25 17.34 17.41
N GLY A 452 -42.29 16.58 18.52
CA GLY A 452 -43.38 16.66 19.51
C GLY A 452 -44.07 15.35 19.90
N THR A 453 -43.50 14.66 20.88
CA THR A 453 -44.17 14.01 22.04
C THR A 453 -45.59 13.42 21.93
N GLY A 454 -45.68 12.12 22.24
CA GLY A 454 -46.66 11.58 23.20
C GLY A 454 -47.93 10.93 22.65
N GLY A 455 -48.32 9.80 23.24
CA GLY A 455 -49.74 9.40 23.29
C GLY A 455 -50.09 8.03 22.75
N ILE A 456 -50.25 7.10 23.69
CA ILE A 456 -50.82 5.75 23.62
C ILE A 456 -52.21 5.73 22.93
N ALA A 457 -52.48 4.75 22.04
CA ALA A 457 -53.51 3.70 22.18
C ALA A 457 -54.24 3.27 20.88
N ARG A 458 -54.52 1.96 20.84
CA ARG A 458 -55.60 1.22 20.14
C ARG A 458 -55.38 0.75 18.69
N ARG A 459 -55.22 -0.58 18.58
CA ARG A 459 -55.58 -1.41 17.41
C ARG A 459 -57.07 -1.23 17.04
N PRO A 460 -57.43 -1.43 15.76
CA PRO A 460 -58.29 -2.59 15.48
C PRO A 460 -58.03 -3.32 14.15
N ARG A 461 -58.25 -4.64 14.23
CA ARG A 461 -58.93 -5.58 13.30
C ARG A 461 -58.52 -5.67 11.81
N LEU A 462 -57.95 -6.83 11.49
CA LEU A 462 -58.00 -7.53 10.19
C LEU A 462 -59.45 -7.84 9.75
N PRO A 463 -59.67 -7.98 8.44
CA PRO A 463 -60.56 -8.99 7.89
C PRO A 463 -59.80 -10.06 7.08
N ARG A 464 -60.23 -11.32 7.26
CA ARG A 464 -59.96 -12.48 6.40
C ARG A 464 -60.86 -12.44 5.16
N LEU A 465 -60.43 -13.12 4.07
CA LEU A 465 -61.20 -14.02 3.15
C LEU A 465 -60.43 -14.07 1.79
N LEU A 466 -59.67 -15.13 1.50
CA LEU A 466 -59.98 -16.38 0.75
C LEU A 466 -59.99 -16.25 -0.81
N PRO A 467 -59.40 -17.22 -1.56
CA PRO A 467 -59.18 -17.21 -3.02
C PRO A 467 -60.30 -17.95 -3.79
N PRO A 468 -60.39 -17.85 -5.13
CA PRO A 468 -59.96 -18.93 -6.05
C PRO A 468 -59.49 -18.39 -7.43
N GLY A 469 -58.96 -19.12 -8.43
CA GLY A 469 -58.90 -20.56 -8.68
C GLY A 469 -58.18 -20.87 -10.02
N HIS A 470 -58.03 -22.17 -10.23
CA HIS A 470 -57.46 -22.94 -11.35
C HIS A 470 -57.89 -22.54 -12.77
N VAL A 471 -57.04 -22.83 -13.79
CA VAL A 471 -57.34 -23.70 -14.96
C VAL A 471 -56.04 -24.37 -15.51
N PHE A 472 -56.16 -25.66 -15.80
CA PHE A 472 -55.36 -26.65 -16.57
C PHE A 472 -54.86 -26.15 -17.96
N ALA A 473 -53.99 -26.78 -18.78
CA ALA A 473 -53.43 -28.13 -18.95
C ALA A 473 -52.30 -28.09 -20.02
N PRO A 474 -51.59 -29.22 -20.31
CA PRO A 474 -50.27 -29.28 -20.95
C PRO A 474 -50.28 -29.69 -22.44
N ALA A 475 -49.11 -29.59 -23.08
CA ALA A 475 -48.77 -30.39 -24.27
C ALA A 475 -47.29 -30.83 -24.18
N GLY A 476 -47.06 -32.14 -24.21
CA GLY A 476 -45.74 -32.75 -24.42
C GLY A 476 -45.41 -32.91 -25.92
N PRO A 477 -44.67 -33.97 -26.31
CA PRO A 477 -43.21 -34.02 -26.29
C PRO A 477 -42.59 -34.40 -27.67
N ALA A 478 -41.28 -34.17 -27.85
CA ALA A 478 -40.33 -34.87 -28.77
C ALA A 478 -39.11 -33.95 -29.00
N GLU A 479 -37.88 -34.37 -29.29
CA GLU A 479 -37.08 -35.59 -29.16
C GLU A 479 -35.65 -35.15 -29.57
N GLN A 480 -34.62 -35.65 -28.87
CA GLN A 480 -33.20 -35.80 -29.25
C GLN A 480 -32.57 -34.93 -30.37
N ALA A 481 -31.58 -34.11 -29.99
CA ALA A 481 -30.20 -34.11 -30.52
C ALA A 481 -29.28 -33.35 -29.55
#